data_AF-A0A968R9A3-F1
#
_entry.id   AF-A0A968R9A3-F1
#
_cell.length_a   1.000
_cell.length_b   1.000
_cell.length_c   1.000
_cell.angle_alpha   90.00
_cell.angle_beta   90.00
_cell.angle_gamma   90.00
#
_symmetry.space_group_name_H-M   'P 1'
#
loop_
_entity.id
_entity.type
_entity.pdbx_description
1 polymer ?
#
loop_
_entity_poly.entity_id
_entity_poly.type
_entity_poly.pdbx_seq_one_letter_code
_entity_poly.pdbx_strand_id
1 'polypeptide(L)'
;MEETPLFLKEDDVLSTPATSLMYQCTFKVSEFMTIMQAKLLEERLFADGMDCELLSAGKAWTKGKVRMRMEFYPIESDLEEPQSLLPSASDEWDTASNYGEDSPDTTEVEPELIDSDSTEISSNFPLFRYPDNDPQSLGMWS
;
A
#
# COMPACT_ATOMS: atom_id res chain seq x y z
N MET A 1 22.58 0.91 27.57
CA MET A 1 22.28 -0.25 26.71
C MET A 1 22.81 0.08 25.33
N GLU A 2 23.54 -0.83 24.69
CA GLU A 2 23.81 -0.69 23.27
C GLU A 2 22.52 -1.08 22.54
N GLU A 3 21.80 -0.10 22.02
CA GLU A 3 20.63 -0.35 21.19
C GLU A 3 21.12 -0.90 19.85
N THR A 4 20.78 -2.15 19.55
CA THR A 4 21.05 -2.74 18.24
C THR A 4 20.16 -2.05 17.20
N PRO A 5 20.72 -1.49 16.12
CA PRO A 5 19.93 -0.83 15.08
C PRO A 5 18.94 -1.82 14.46
N LEU A 6 17.65 -1.46 14.43
CA LEU A 6 16.63 -2.25 13.78
C LEU A 6 16.65 -1.92 12.29
N PHE A 7 17.17 -2.84 11.48
CA PHE A 7 17.18 -2.69 10.02
C PHE A 7 15.89 -3.19 9.41
N LEU A 8 15.35 -2.41 8.49
CA LEU A 8 14.14 -2.76 7.75
C LEU A 8 14.39 -3.87 6.73
N LYS A 9 13.40 -4.75 6.57
CA LYS A 9 13.35 -5.85 5.59
C LYS A 9 12.51 -5.46 4.39
N GLU A 10 12.67 -6.19 3.29
CA GLU A 10 12.00 -5.91 2.01
C GLU A 10 10.46 -5.92 2.08
N ASP A 11 9.90 -6.77 2.94
CA ASP A 11 8.46 -6.93 3.13
C ASP A 11 7.86 -5.93 4.13
N ASP A 12 8.70 -5.17 4.86
CA ASP A 12 8.22 -4.20 5.83
C ASP A 12 7.50 -3.04 5.11
N VAL A 13 6.45 -2.52 5.76
CA VAL A 13 5.66 -1.39 5.26
C VAL A 13 5.93 -0.19 6.16
N LEU A 14 6.35 0.91 5.55
CA LEU A 14 6.53 2.18 6.24
C LEU A 14 5.34 3.07 6.00
N SER A 15 4.91 3.76 7.05
CA SER A 15 3.97 4.88 6.96
C SER A 15 4.66 6.13 7.52
N THR A 16 4.77 7.18 6.70
CA THR A 16 5.38 8.45 7.06
C THR A 16 4.39 9.59 6.83
N PRO A 17 4.24 10.54 7.76
CA PRO A 17 3.30 11.65 7.61
C PRO A 17 3.71 12.62 6.48
N ALA A 18 4.96 12.58 6.03
CA ALA A 18 5.50 13.42 4.97
C ALA A 18 5.96 12.57 3.77
N THR A 19 5.90 13.17 2.58
CA THR A 19 6.28 12.55 1.30
C THR A 19 7.77 12.65 0.98
N SER A 20 8.61 12.92 1.99
CA SER A 20 10.05 13.16 1.79
C SER A 20 10.79 11.95 1.22
N LEU A 21 10.27 10.74 1.46
CA LEU A 21 10.85 9.50 0.95
C LEU A 21 10.13 9.02 -0.33
N MET A 22 8.81 9.11 -0.35
CA MET A 22 7.93 8.61 -1.42
C MET A 22 6.73 9.53 -1.58
N TYR A 23 6.18 9.62 -2.79
CA TYR A 23 4.97 10.40 -3.05
C TYR A 23 3.77 9.88 -2.24
N GLN A 24 3.69 8.57 -2.03
CA GLN A 24 2.72 7.95 -1.15
C GLN A 24 3.29 7.92 0.28
N CYS A 25 2.47 8.33 1.25
CA CYS A 25 2.80 8.32 2.67
C CYS A 25 2.87 6.91 3.27
N THR A 26 2.52 5.86 2.52
CA THR A 26 2.66 4.47 2.94
C THR A 26 3.22 3.66 1.78
N PHE A 27 4.32 2.95 2.00
CA PHE A 27 5.04 2.22 0.95
C PHE A 27 5.77 1.00 1.50
N LYS A 28 5.99 0.00 0.65
CA LYS A 28 6.87 -1.13 1.01
C LYS A 28 8.34 -0.73 0.88
N VAL A 29 9.17 -1.25 1.77
CA VAL A 29 10.62 -1.02 1.73
C VAL A 29 11.21 -1.51 0.40
N SER A 30 10.79 -2.66 -0.11
CA SER A 30 11.20 -3.17 -1.43
C SER A 30 10.90 -2.19 -2.59
N GLU A 31 9.75 -1.53 -2.58
CA GLU A 31 9.38 -0.55 -3.61
C GLU A 31 10.31 0.66 -3.58
N PHE A 32 10.55 1.21 -2.38
CA PHE A 32 11.49 2.30 -2.20
C PHE A 32 12.91 1.93 -2.62
N MET A 33 13.39 0.75 -2.23
CA MET A 33 14.72 0.26 -2.57
C MET A 33 14.88 0.07 -4.09
N THR A 34 13.84 -0.42 -4.77
CA THR A 34 13.82 -0.55 -6.24
C THR A 34 13.94 0.82 -6.92
N ILE A 35 13.20 1.83 -6.44
CA ILE A 35 13.27 3.19 -6.97
C ILE A 35 14.67 3.77 -6.75
N MET A 36 15.23 3.61 -5.55
CA MET A 36 16.55 4.13 -5.22
C MET A 36 17.66 3.45 -6.04
N GLN A 37 17.58 2.13 -6.26
CA GLN A 37 18.50 1.40 -7.14
C GLN A 37 18.45 1.95 -8.57
N ALA A 38 17.25 2.19 -9.10
CA ALA A 38 17.09 2.77 -10.44
C ALA A 38 17.66 4.19 -10.56
N LYS A 39 17.68 4.97 -9.47
CA LYS A 39 18.22 6.35 -9.45
C LYS A 39 19.73 6.40 -9.23
N LEU A 40 20.27 5.49 -8.44
CA LEU A 40 21.67 5.56 -8.01
C LEU A 40 22.65 4.87 -8.98
N LEU A 41 22.17 4.22 -10.05
CA LEU A 41 22.97 3.53 -11.09
C LEU A 41 23.95 2.44 -10.60
N GLU A 42 24.15 2.30 -9.28
CA GLU A 42 25.00 1.31 -8.65
C GLU A 42 24.15 0.15 -8.10
N GLU A 43 24.10 -0.93 -8.88
CA GLU A 43 23.28 -2.12 -8.62
C GLU A 43 23.62 -2.86 -7.32
N ARG A 44 24.66 -2.44 -6.57
CA ARG A 44 25.15 -3.19 -5.38
C ARG A 44 25.19 -2.39 -4.09
N LEU A 45 24.91 -1.09 -4.11
CA LEU A 45 25.04 -0.26 -2.90
C LEU A 45 24.06 -0.68 -1.79
N PHE A 46 22.92 -1.29 -2.14
CA PHE A 46 21.94 -1.80 -1.18
C PHE A 46 22.12 -3.30 -0.83
N ALA A 47 22.85 -4.06 -1.66
CA ALA A 47 23.05 -5.49 -1.48
C ALA A 47 24.44 -5.79 -0.84
N ASP A 48 25.45 -5.97 -1.69
CA ASP A 48 26.81 -6.37 -1.29
C ASP A 48 27.70 -5.20 -0.86
N GLY A 49 27.28 -3.97 -1.15
CA GLY A 49 28.06 -2.76 -1.03
C GLY A 49 29.04 -2.54 -2.18
N MET A 50 29.63 -1.35 -2.22
CA MET A 50 30.66 -0.93 -3.17
C MET A 50 32.04 -0.97 -2.50
N ASP A 51 33.04 -1.51 -3.19
CA ASP A 51 34.43 -1.52 -2.72
C ASP A 51 34.97 -0.09 -2.57
N CYS A 52 35.63 0.19 -1.44
CA CYS A 52 36.20 1.49 -1.14
C CYS A 52 37.45 1.41 -0.26
N GLU A 53 38.12 2.55 -0.09
CA GLU A 53 39.18 2.72 0.90
C GLU A 53 38.79 3.81 1.89
N LEU A 54 38.92 3.52 3.19
CA LEU A 54 38.63 4.44 4.28
C LEU A 54 39.94 5.01 4.83
N LEU A 55 40.03 6.34 4.90
CA LEU A 55 41.05 7.05 5.66
C LEU A 55 40.42 7.66 6.91
N SER A 56 40.84 7.22 8.09
CA SER A 56 40.46 7.83 9.37
C SER A 56 41.60 8.65 9.94
N ALA A 57 41.28 9.67 10.74
CA ALA A 57 42.29 10.50 11.40
C ALA A 57 43.29 9.63 12.18
N GLY A 58 44.59 9.81 11.89
CA GLY A 58 45.67 9.06 12.52
C GLY A 58 45.83 7.60 12.08
N LYS A 59 45.11 7.14 11.06
CA LYS A 59 45.20 5.78 10.51
C LYS A 59 45.64 5.78 9.05
N ALA A 60 46.15 4.65 8.58
CA ALA A 60 46.42 4.42 7.16
C ALA A 60 45.12 4.07 6.40
N TRP A 61 45.18 4.15 5.06
CA TRP A 61 44.10 3.70 4.18
C TRP A 61 43.76 2.23 4.44
N THR A 62 42.47 1.94 4.58
CA THR A 62 41.94 0.59 4.83
C THR A 62 40.91 0.23 3.77
N LYS A 63 41.12 -0.90 3.08
CA LYS A 63 40.15 -1.42 2.11
C LYS A 63 38.91 -1.96 2.81
N GLY A 64 37.73 -1.71 2.25
CA GLY A 64 36.46 -2.16 2.77
C GLY A 64 35.33 -2.03 1.74
N LYS A 65 34.10 -2.09 2.23
CA LYS A 65 32.90 -1.86 1.43
C LYS A 65 31.97 -0.85 2.09
N VAL A 66 31.37 0.03 1.30
CA VAL A 66 30.30 0.94 1.73
C VAL A 66 28.94 0.39 1.29
N ARG A 67 27.94 0.42 2.17
CA ARG A 67 26.58 -0.06 1.90
C ARG A 67 25.55 0.89 2.50
N MET A 68 24.45 1.12 1.78
CA MET A 68 23.30 1.85 2.26
C MET A 68 22.28 0.91 2.91
N ARG A 69 21.73 1.30 4.06
CA ARG A 69 20.69 0.58 4.80
C ARG A 69 19.71 1.57 5.41
N MET A 70 18.47 1.14 5.56
CA MET A 70 17.46 1.88 6.31
C MET A 70 17.38 1.33 7.73
N GLU A 71 17.39 2.23 8.70
CA GLU A 71 17.19 1.92 10.11
C GLU A 71 15.84 2.45 10.59
N PHE A 72 15.23 1.72 11.50
CA PHE A 72 14.04 2.13 12.21
C PHE A 72 14.38 2.27 13.69
N TYR A 73 14.02 3.42 14.25
CA TYR A 73 14.27 3.74 15.65
C TYR A 73 12.94 3.78 16.40
N PRO A 74 12.56 2.71 17.14
CA PRO A 74 11.33 2.72 17.91
C PRO A 74 11.45 3.73 19.06
N ILE A 75 10.48 4.66 19.18
CA ILE A 75 10.41 5.61 20.27
C ILE A 75 9.54 5.00 21.36
N GLU A 76 10.18 4.33 22.32
CA GLU A 76 9.57 3.61 23.45
C GLU A 76 8.54 2.53 23.03
N SER A 77 8.51 1.43 23.76
CA SER A 77 7.72 0.24 23.43
C SER A 77 6.24 0.45 23.74
N ASP A 78 5.57 1.32 23.01
CA ASP A 78 4.11 1.38 22.99
C ASP A 78 3.59 0.18 22.21
N LEU A 79 3.51 -0.97 22.87
CA LEU A 79 2.44 -1.97 22.77
C LEU A 79 2.71 -3.02 23.88
N GLU A 80 2.32 -2.71 25.11
CA GLU A 80 1.75 -3.78 25.93
C GLU A 80 0.52 -4.27 25.15
N GLU A 81 0.63 -5.41 24.46
CA GLU A 81 -0.54 -6.09 23.90
C GLU A 81 -1.58 -6.26 25.02
N PRO A 82 -2.83 -5.78 24.86
CA PRO A 82 -3.92 -6.36 25.64
C PRO A 82 -4.14 -7.78 25.10
N GLN A 83 -3.36 -8.72 25.62
CA GLN A 83 -3.70 -10.14 25.55
C GLN A 83 -5.01 -10.34 26.32
N SER A 84 -5.98 -10.99 25.68
CA SER A 84 -7.40 -11.10 26.07
C SER A 84 -8.16 -9.77 25.84
N LEU A 85 -9.10 -9.66 24.92
CA LEU A 85 -10.37 -10.39 24.89
C LEU A 85 -10.95 -10.30 23.47
N LEU A 86 -10.79 -11.32 22.64
CA LEU A 86 -11.84 -11.65 21.68
C LEU A 86 -12.42 -12.98 22.16
N PRO A 87 -13.70 -13.02 22.60
CA PRO A 87 -14.39 -14.29 22.77
C PRO A 87 -14.39 -14.97 21.41
N SER A 88 -13.80 -16.16 21.33
CA SER A 88 -13.95 -17.05 20.19
C SER A 88 -15.44 -17.14 19.86
N ALA A 89 -15.82 -16.69 18.67
CA ALA A 89 -17.13 -16.98 18.12
C ALA A 89 -17.18 -18.51 17.97
N SER A 90 -17.84 -19.18 18.92
CA SER A 90 -18.22 -20.57 18.80
C SER A 90 -19.32 -20.68 17.75
N ASP A 91 -19.08 -21.53 16.76
CA ASP A 91 -20.06 -21.93 15.75
C ASP A 91 -21.35 -22.46 16.40
N GLU A 92 -22.49 -21.85 16.08
CA GLU A 92 -23.79 -22.51 16.10
C GLU A 92 -24.49 -22.25 14.76
N TRP A 93 -24.23 -23.18 13.85
CA TRP A 93 -25.09 -23.51 12.73
C TRP A 93 -26.30 -24.22 13.33
N ASP A 94 -27.51 -23.64 13.25
CA ASP A 94 -28.71 -24.46 13.27
C ASP A 94 -29.97 -23.78 12.73
N THR A 95 -30.72 -24.62 12.02
CA THR A 95 -32.13 -24.53 11.64
C THR A 95 -32.46 -23.96 10.26
N ALA A 96 -32.54 -24.91 9.33
CA ALA A 96 -33.28 -24.80 8.07
C ALA A 96 -34.81 -24.61 8.29
N SER A 97 -35.48 -24.30 7.17
CA SER A 97 -36.93 -24.42 6.90
C SER A 97 -37.75 -23.15 7.22
N ASN A 98 -38.59 -22.58 6.33
CA ASN A 98 -39.35 -23.14 5.22
C ASN A 98 -39.94 -22.06 4.29
N TYR A 99 -40.08 -22.46 3.02
CA TYR A 99 -41.14 -22.19 2.03
C TYR A 99 -41.69 -20.77 1.76
N GLY A 100 -41.62 -20.43 0.48
CA GLY A 100 -42.52 -19.51 -0.23
C GLY A 100 -42.27 -19.63 -1.74
N GLU A 101 -42.72 -20.73 -2.34
CA GLU A 101 -42.95 -20.81 -3.80
C GLU A 101 -44.03 -19.80 -4.19
N ASP A 102 -43.79 -19.01 -5.24
CA ASP A 102 -44.74 -18.75 -6.32
C ASP A 102 -44.01 -18.06 -7.49
N SER A 103 -43.81 -18.82 -8.57
CA SER A 103 -43.64 -18.35 -9.97
C SER A 103 -45.04 -18.25 -10.61
N PRO A 104 -45.32 -17.63 -11.78
CA PRO A 104 -44.50 -17.45 -13.00
C PRO A 104 -44.60 -15.99 -13.55
N ASP A 105 -44.15 -15.51 -14.71
CA ASP A 105 -44.02 -16.07 -16.06
C ASP A 105 -43.24 -15.09 -16.97
N THR A 106 -42.54 -15.66 -17.96
CA THR A 106 -42.04 -15.18 -19.28
C THR A 106 -41.85 -13.69 -19.60
N THR A 107 -40.75 -13.34 -20.28
CA THR A 107 -40.72 -13.08 -21.75
C THR A 107 -39.27 -13.03 -22.27
N GLU A 108 -38.92 -13.94 -23.18
CA GLU A 108 -37.74 -13.90 -24.05
C GLU A 108 -37.93 -12.89 -25.19
N VAL A 109 -36.91 -12.09 -25.51
CA VAL A 109 -36.70 -11.57 -26.87
C VAL A 109 -35.20 -11.52 -27.18
N GLU A 110 -34.82 -12.11 -28.31
CA GLU A 110 -33.47 -12.23 -28.87
C GLU A 110 -32.86 -10.89 -29.35
N PRO A 111 -31.54 -10.85 -29.66
CA PRO A 111 -30.76 -9.63 -29.88
C PRO A 111 -30.69 -9.20 -31.36
N GLU A 112 -30.68 -7.90 -31.63
CA GLU A 112 -30.15 -7.35 -32.89
C GLU A 112 -29.08 -6.28 -32.63
N LEU A 113 -28.00 -6.41 -33.41
CA LEU A 113 -26.79 -5.60 -33.46
C LEU A 113 -27.07 -4.21 -34.09
N ILE A 114 -26.37 -3.15 -33.63
CA ILE A 114 -25.69 -2.11 -34.44
C ILE A 114 -24.94 -1.13 -33.50
N ASP A 115 -23.62 -1.04 -33.73
CA ASP A 115 -22.66 0.07 -33.59
C ASP A 115 -22.82 1.17 -32.50
N SER A 116 -21.87 1.17 -31.57
CA SER A 116 -20.94 2.29 -31.23
C SER A 116 -20.60 2.28 -29.73
N ASP A 117 -19.60 1.51 -29.29
CA ASP A 117 -19.10 1.57 -27.91
C ASP A 117 -18.24 2.83 -27.71
N SER A 118 -18.89 3.99 -27.65
CA SER A 118 -18.40 5.07 -26.79
C SER A 118 -18.70 4.61 -25.37
N THR A 119 -17.68 4.44 -24.53
CA THR A 119 -17.89 4.16 -23.11
C THR A 119 -18.64 5.34 -22.49
N GLU A 120 -19.96 5.26 -22.39
CA GLU A 120 -20.78 6.20 -21.63
C GLU A 120 -20.36 6.07 -20.16
N ILE A 121 -19.55 7.02 -19.70
CA ILE A 121 -19.20 7.13 -18.29
C ILE A 121 -20.49 7.48 -17.56
N SER A 122 -21.04 6.50 -16.83
CA SER A 122 -22.22 6.71 -15.99
C SER A 122 -21.94 7.83 -14.98
N SER A 123 -22.65 8.95 -15.15
CA SER A 123 -22.63 10.10 -14.24
C SER A 123 -23.61 9.95 -13.07
N ASN A 124 -24.06 8.73 -12.76
CA ASN A 124 -24.91 8.47 -11.59
C ASN A 124 -24.08 8.28 -10.33
N PHE A 125 -23.34 9.32 -9.92
CA PHE A 125 -22.72 9.38 -8.61
C PHE A 125 -23.73 9.89 -7.56
N PRO A 126 -23.62 9.48 -6.28
CA PRO A 126 -24.42 10.04 -5.20
C PRO A 126 -24.28 11.56 -5.10
N LEU A 127 -25.38 12.27 -4.77
CA LEU A 127 -25.47 13.73 -4.84
C LEU A 127 -24.33 14.49 -4.13
N PHE A 128 -23.84 13.95 -3.01
CA PHE A 128 -22.77 14.53 -2.20
C PHE A 128 -21.38 14.52 -2.86
N ARG A 129 -21.22 13.84 -4.01
CA ARG A 129 -19.99 13.88 -4.81
C ARG A 129 -19.89 15.13 -5.68
N TYR A 130 -21.01 15.83 -5.89
CA TYR A 130 -21.05 17.06 -6.67
C TYR A 130 -20.84 18.26 -5.74
N PRO A 131 -19.82 19.12 -5.97
CA PRO A 131 -19.55 20.28 -5.13
C PRO A 131 -20.76 21.23 -4.98
N ASP A 132 -21.60 21.27 -6.00
CA ASP A 132 -22.82 22.07 -6.12
C ASP A 132 -24.11 21.25 -6.01
N ASN A 133 -24.01 19.95 -5.73
CA ASN A 133 -25.12 18.97 -5.75
C ASN A 133 -25.84 18.86 -7.12
N ASP A 134 -25.22 19.29 -8.22
CA ASP A 134 -25.81 19.19 -9.56
C ASP A 134 -25.07 18.17 -10.43
N PRO A 135 -25.71 17.03 -10.77
CA PRO A 135 -25.11 15.99 -11.60
C PRO A 135 -24.87 16.40 -13.06
N GLN A 136 -25.42 17.52 -13.52
CA GLN A 136 -25.21 18.05 -14.88
C GLN A 136 -24.15 19.16 -14.95
N SER A 137 -23.55 19.52 -13.82
CA SER A 137 -22.56 20.59 -13.76
C SER A 137 -21.23 20.16 -14.34
N LEU A 138 -20.87 20.73 -15.50
CA LEU A 138 -19.53 20.62 -16.07
C LEU A 138 -18.60 21.55 -15.28
N GLY A 139 -17.96 21.01 -14.24
CA GLY A 139 -17.06 21.75 -13.37
C GLY A 139 -16.02 22.55 -14.16
N MET A 140 -16.10 23.87 -14.09
CA MET A 140 -15.09 24.78 -14.63
C MET A 140 -13.86 24.73 -13.71
N TRP A 141 -12.90 23.86 -14.00
CA TRP A 141 -11.60 23.88 -13.33
C TRP A 141 -10.88 25.18 -13.73
N SER A 142 -10.78 26.12 -12.77
CA SER A 142 -9.99 27.36 -12.89
C SER A 142 -8.62 27.17 -12.26
#